data_AF-A0A959FCL5-F1
#
_entry.id   AF-A0A959FCL5-F1
#
_cell.length_a   1.000
_cell.length_b   1.000
_cell.length_c   1.000
_cell.angle_alpha   90.00
_cell.angle_beta   90.00
_cell.angle_gamma   90.00
#
_symmetry.space_group_name_H-M   'P 1'
#
loop_
_entity.id
_entity.type
_entity.pdbx_description
1 polymer ?
#
loop_
_entity_poly.entity_id
_entity_poly.type
_entity_poly.pdbx_seq_one_letter_code
_entity_poly.pdbx_strand_id
1 'polypeptide(L)'
;SQRAPAQRLTDFVQGKLSTQLSSSSYIPGLYPAPLHELLPAGIARRLQQAVQVFGKKMKGYYSEEANVIGTESRTSSPVRIPRHADTYMHEDVDGLFPCGEGAGYAGGIISAAMDGQNVARAVVRRMS
;
A
#
# COMPACT_ATOMS: atom_id res chain seq x y z
N SER A 1 10.90 18.81 4.67
CA SER A 1 9.63 19.13 4.00
C SER A 1 8.78 17.87 3.96
N GLN A 2 7.47 17.95 4.26
CA GLN A 2 6.55 16.80 4.18
C GLN A 2 5.97 16.60 2.76
N ARG A 3 6.41 17.40 1.77
CA ARG A 3 6.00 17.24 0.38
C ARG A 3 6.39 15.86 -0.15
N ALA A 4 5.59 15.30 -1.04
CA ALA A 4 5.87 14.00 -1.66
C ALA A 4 6.66 14.15 -2.98
N PRO A 5 7.65 13.27 -3.25
CA PRO A 5 8.28 13.21 -4.56
C PRO A 5 7.27 12.76 -5.60
N ALA A 6 7.23 13.44 -6.74
CA ALA A 6 6.29 13.12 -7.80
C ALA A 6 6.89 13.32 -9.19
N GLN A 7 6.27 12.67 -10.17
CA GLN A 7 6.66 12.74 -11.57
C GLN A 7 5.39 12.70 -12.43
N ARG A 8 5.29 13.51 -13.49
CA ARG A 8 4.17 13.38 -14.44
C ARG A 8 4.15 11.97 -15.01
N LEU A 9 2.96 11.42 -15.27
CA LEU A 9 2.80 10.03 -15.67
C LEU A 9 3.49 9.72 -17.00
N THR A 10 3.39 10.64 -17.96
CA THR A 10 4.08 10.56 -19.26
C THR A 10 5.60 10.60 -19.10
N ASP A 11 6.10 11.51 -18.27
CA ASP A 11 7.51 11.66 -17.94
C ASP A 11 8.07 10.41 -17.22
N PHE A 12 7.31 9.83 -16.29
CA PHE A 12 7.63 8.56 -15.63
C PHE A 12 7.75 7.41 -16.63
N VAL A 13 6.79 7.30 -17.55
CA VAL A 13 6.82 6.29 -18.63
C VAL A 13 7.99 6.49 -19.59
N GLN A 14 8.37 7.74 -19.86
CA GLN A 14 9.48 8.09 -20.74
C GLN A 14 10.86 8.07 -20.05
N GLY A 15 10.91 7.94 -18.72
CA GLY A 15 12.15 8.02 -17.95
C GLY A 15 12.79 9.41 -17.98
N LYS A 16 11.99 10.48 -17.86
CA LYS A 16 12.45 11.87 -17.89
C LYS A 16 12.03 12.61 -16.65
N LEU A 17 12.92 13.37 -16.01
CA LEU A 17 12.52 14.23 -14.88
C LEU A 17 11.49 15.29 -15.32
N SER A 18 10.41 15.41 -14.56
CA SER A 18 9.38 16.43 -14.82
C SER A 18 9.88 17.83 -14.46
N THR A 19 9.63 18.80 -15.34
CA THR A 19 9.88 20.23 -15.07
C THR A 19 8.78 20.88 -14.23
N GLN A 20 7.54 20.41 -14.38
CA GLN A 20 6.35 20.88 -13.68
C GLN A 20 5.47 19.67 -13.33
N LEU A 21 4.58 19.84 -12.35
CA LEU A 21 3.64 18.82 -11.91
C LEU A 21 2.22 19.36 -11.97
N SER A 22 1.25 18.49 -12.24
CA SER A 22 -0.17 18.82 -12.21
C SER A 22 -0.66 19.04 -10.77
N SER A 23 -1.85 19.63 -10.62
CA SER A 23 -2.46 19.80 -9.29
C SER A 23 -2.67 18.45 -8.59
N SER A 24 -2.69 18.48 -7.25
CA SER A 24 -2.86 17.27 -6.43
C SER A 24 -3.67 17.59 -5.20
N SER A 25 -4.46 16.61 -4.76
CA SER A 25 -5.15 16.63 -3.48
C SER A 25 -4.23 16.37 -2.28
N TYR A 26 -2.97 16.00 -2.51
CA TYR A 26 -2.00 15.80 -1.42
C TYR A 26 -1.64 17.13 -0.76
N ILE A 27 -2.24 17.39 0.41
CA ILE A 27 -2.23 18.68 1.11
C ILE A 27 -0.81 19.24 1.33
N PRO A 28 0.20 18.45 1.75
CA PRO A 28 1.56 18.98 1.93
C PRO A 28 2.20 19.49 0.63
N GLY A 29 1.68 19.07 -0.54
CA GLY A 29 2.17 19.42 -1.87
C GLY A 29 3.16 18.41 -2.44
N LEU A 30 3.46 18.57 -3.73
CA LEU A 30 4.35 17.68 -4.49
C LEU A 30 5.63 18.40 -4.90
N TYR A 31 6.74 17.70 -5.07
CA TYR A 31 7.95 18.24 -5.72
C TYR A 31 8.45 17.29 -6.82
N PRO A 32 9.03 17.81 -7.93
CA PRO A 32 9.53 16.95 -9.00
C PRO A 32 10.69 16.08 -8.52
N ALA A 33 10.62 14.78 -8.82
CA ALA A 33 11.65 13.79 -8.52
C ALA A 33 11.67 12.68 -9.58
N PRO A 34 12.82 12.04 -9.83
CA PRO A 34 12.93 10.98 -10.82
C PRO A 34 12.42 9.64 -10.26
N LEU A 35 11.09 9.48 -10.07
CA LEU A 35 10.51 8.26 -9.50
C LEU A 35 10.87 6.99 -10.28
N HIS A 36 11.07 7.11 -11.59
CA HIS A 36 11.58 6.04 -12.46
C HIS A 36 12.98 5.54 -12.08
N GLU A 37 13.78 6.32 -11.34
CA GLU A 37 15.10 5.93 -10.79
C GLU A 37 15.01 5.56 -9.31
N LEU A 38 14.12 6.21 -8.55
CA LEU A 38 13.98 5.99 -7.10
C LEU A 38 13.31 4.65 -6.76
N LEU A 39 12.44 4.14 -7.63
CA LEU A 39 11.86 2.81 -7.46
C LEU A 39 12.86 1.73 -7.88
N PRO A 40 12.82 0.53 -7.26
CA PRO A 40 13.57 -0.62 -7.76
C PRO A 40 13.29 -0.83 -9.26
N ALA A 41 14.34 -0.97 -10.07
CA ALA A 41 14.23 -0.94 -11.54
C ALA A 41 13.20 -1.94 -12.10
N GLY A 42 13.08 -3.12 -11.47
CA GLY A 42 12.09 -4.12 -11.85
C GLY A 42 10.63 -3.71 -11.57
N ILE A 43 10.39 -2.87 -10.56
CA ILE A 43 9.07 -2.32 -10.24
C ILE A 43 8.76 -1.16 -11.20
N ALA A 44 9.69 -0.22 -11.36
CA ALA A 44 9.53 0.93 -12.27
C ALA A 44 9.16 0.46 -13.68
N ARG A 45 9.93 -0.47 -14.26
CA ARG A 45 9.69 -1.00 -15.61
C ARG A 45 8.30 -1.64 -15.76
N ARG A 46 7.86 -2.43 -14.77
CA ARG A 46 6.54 -3.07 -14.80
C ARG A 46 5.41 -2.06 -14.71
N LEU A 47 5.55 -1.04 -13.86
CA LEU A 47 4.57 0.04 -13.75
C LEU A 47 4.47 0.84 -15.05
N GLN A 48 5.61 1.19 -15.68
CA GLN A 48 5.62 1.90 -16.96
C GLN A 48 4.86 1.11 -18.05
N GLN A 49 5.12 -0.20 -18.14
CA GLN A 49 4.40 -1.10 -19.06
C GLN A 49 2.91 -1.19 -18.74
N ALA A 50 2.55 -1.36 -17.46
CA ALA A 50 1.16 -1.46 -17.02
C ALA A 50 0.37 -0.19 -17.36
N VAL A 51 0.95 0.99 -17.11
CA VAL A 51 0.34 2.29 -17.46
C VAL A 51 0.08 2.41 -18.96
N GLN A 52 1.03 1.99 -19.81
CA GLN A 52 0.83 1.99 -21.27
C GLN A 52 -0.31 1.05 -21.69
N VAL A 53 -0.43 -0.12 -21.06
CA VAL A 53 -1.53 -1.06 -21.31
C VAL A 53 -2.86 -0.45 -20.87
N PHE A 54 -2.92 0.19 -19.71
CA PHE A 54 -4.13 0.85 -19.22
C PHE A 54 -4.53 2.03 -20.09
N GLY A 55 -3.58 2.82 -20.60
CA GLY A 55 -3.87 3.90 -21.55
C GLY A 55 -4.58 3.42 -22.83
N LYS A 56 -4.31 2.18 -23.29
CA LYS A 56 -5.02 1.57 -24.43
C LYS A 56 -6.44 1.11 -24.07
N LYS A 57 -6.68 0.71 -22.81
CA LYS A 57 -7.97 0.18 -22.35
C LYS A 57 -8.90 1.26 -21.81
N MET A 58 -8.34 2.33 -21.25
CA MET A 58 -9.06 3.40 -20.56
C MET A 58 -8.60 4.74 -21.12
N LYS A 59 -9.45 5.36 -21.95
CA LYS A 59 -9.17 6.66 -22.55
C LYS A 59 -8.93 7.70 -21.44
N GLY A 60 -7.81 8.42 -21.54
CA GLY A 60 -7.42 9.44 -20.56
C GLY A 60 -6.58 8.93 -19.39
N TYR A 61 -6.43 7.61 -19.22
CA TYR A 61 -5.61 7.06 -18.13
C TYR A 61 -4.12 7.40 -18.29
N TYR A 62 -3.61 7.43 -19.53
CA TYR A 62 -2.26 7.88 -19.84
C TYR A 62 -2.30 9.34 -20.32
N SER A 63 -2.05 10.28 -19.40
CA SER A 63 -2.19 11.73 -19.62
C SER A 63 -1.06 12.51 -18.94
N GLU A 64 -0.71 13.67 -19.50
CA GLU A 64 0.22 14.63 -18.89
C GLU A 64 -0.36 15.33 -17.66
N GLU A 65 -1.70 15.32 -17.53
CA GLU A 65 -2.41 15.85 -16.37
C GLU A 65 -2.28 14.93 -15.14
N ALA A 66 -1.82 13.69 -15.31
CA ALA A 66 -1.66 12.73 -14.22
C ALA A 66 -0.25 12.79 -13.61
N ASN A 67 -0.17 12.61 -12.28
CA ASN A 67 1.08 12.48 -11.53
C ASN A 67 1.22 11.07 -10.94
N VAL A 68 2.42 10.50 -10.98
CA VAL A 68 2.87 9.42 -10.10
C VAL A 68 3.42 10.05 -8.83
N ILE A 69 2.95 9.63 -7.66
CA ILE A 69 3.29 10.25 -6.37
C ILE A 69 3.89 9.19 -5.45
N GLY A 70 5.13 9.39 -5.02
CA GLY A 70 5.79 8.66 -3.93
C GLY A 70 5.69 7.13 -4.01
N THR A 71 5.99 6.50 -2.88
CA THR A 71 5.74 5.07 -2.67
C THR A 71 4.61 4.92 -1.65
N GLU A 72 3.64 4.07 -1.95
CA GLU A 72 2.67 3.59 -0.97
C GLU A 72 3.26 2.35 -0.30
N SER A 73 3.91 2.55 0.85
CA SER A 73 4.71 1.51 1.52
C SER A 73 3.93 0.71 2.56
N ARG A 74 2.70 1.12 2.92
CA ARG A 74 1.89 0.51 3.98
C ARG A 74 0.60 -0.08 3.41
N THR A 75 0.75 -1.04 2.50
CA THR A 75 -0.38 -1.75 1.88
C THR A 75 -0.89 -2.93 2.72
N SER A 76 -0.03 -3.50 3.56
CA SER A 76 -0.34 -4.57 4.50
C SER A 76 0.77 -4.66 5.56
N SER A 77 0.53 -5.41 6.64
CA SER A 77 1.59 -5.60 7.64
C SER A 77 2.78 -6.35 7.05
N PRO A 78 4.02 -5.87 7.26
CA PRO A 78 5.23 -6.55 6.82
C PRO A 78 5.57 -7.77 7.67
N VAL A 79 4.82 -8.01 8.75
CA VAL A 79 5.03 -9.11 9.70
C VAL A 79 3.75 -9.90 9.92
N ARG A 80 3.91 -11.17 10.25
CA ARG A 80 2.82 -12.03 10.73
C ARG A 80 3.19 -12.56 12.10
N ILE A 81 2.42 -12.20 13.11
CA ILE A 81 2.62 -12.67 14.48
C ILE A 81 1.97 -14.05 14.58
N PRO A 82 2.69 -15.12 14.95
CA PRO A 82 2.14 -16.48 14.92
C PRO A 82 1.02 -16.62 15.96
N ARG A 83 0.00 -17.38 15.61
CA ARG A 83 -1.10 -17.76 16.50
C ARG A 83 -1.73 -19.07 16.00
N HIS A 84 -2.23 -19.89 16.92
CA HIS A 84 -2.98 -21.08 16.58
C HIS A 84 -4.26 -20.73 15.83
N ALA A 85 -4.58 -21.50 14.78
CA ALA A 85 -5.75 -21.25 13.94
C ALA A 85 -7.08 -21.42 14.72
N ASP A 86 -7.13 -22.37 15.65
CA ASP A 86 -8.37 -22.72 16.36
C ASP A 86 -8.61 -21.84 17.61
N THR A 87 -7.54 -21.55 18.36
CA THR A 87 -7.64 -20.79 19.62
C THR A 87 -7.33 -19.31 19.45
N TYR A 88 -6.78 -18.89 18.31
CA TYR A 88 -6.36 -17.51 18.02
C TYR A 88 -5.29 -16.96 18.97
N MET A 89 -4.71 -17.80 19.84
CA MET A 89 -3.69 -17.43 20.81
C MET A 89 -2.29 -17.65 20.23
N HIS A 90 -1.34 -16.82 20.63
CA HIS A 90 0.07 -16.97 20.27
C HIS A 90 0.60 -18.34 20.72
N GLU A 91 1.47 -18.93 19.90
CA GLU A 91 1.97 -20.30 20.11
C GLU A 91 2.80 -20.43 21.39
N ASP A 92 3.67 -19.44 21.66
CA ASP A 92 4.58 -19.46 22.81
C ASP A 92 4.20 -18.53 23.99
N VAL A 93 3.14 -17.72 23.86
CA VAL A 93 2.82 -16.67 24.83
C VAL A 93 1.35 -16.79 25.24
N ASP A 94 1.11 -17.42 26.40
CA ASP A 94 -0.23 -17.58 26.94
C ASP A 94 -0.89 -16.21 27.22
N GLY A 95 -2.15 -16.09 26.85
CA GLY A 95 -2.92 -14.85 26.98
C GLY A 95 -2.66 -13.79 25.90
N LEU A 96 -1.72 -14.00 24.96
CA LEU A 96 -1.51 -13.10 23.83
C LEU A 96 -2.37 -13.54 22.62
N PHE A 97 -3.21 -12.64 22.10
CA PHE A 97 -4.08 -12.91 20.95
C PHE A 97 -3.80 -11.92 19.80
N PRO A 98 -2.85 -12.24 18.90
CA PRO A 98 -2.57 -11.39 17.74
C PRO A 98 -3.80 -11.26 16.84
N CYS A 99 -4.16 -10.04 16.43
CA CYS A 99 -5.40 -9.76 15.71
C CYS A 99 -5.25 -8.64 14.68
N GLY A 100 -6.05 -8.71 13.61
CA GLY A 100 -6.21 -7.63 12.62
C GLY A 100 -5.01 -7.46 11.69
N GLU A 101 -4.95 -6.29 11.04
CA GLU A 101 -3.95 -6.01 10.02
C GLU A 101 -2.54 -5.96 10.63
N GLY A 102 -2.36 -5.29 11.77
CA GLY A 102 -1.06 -5.18 12.43
C GLY A 102 -0.42 -6.54 12.74
N ALA A 103 -1.23 -7.55 13.09
CA ALA A 103 -0.76 -8.91 13.33
C ALA A 103 -0.60 -9.76 12.06
N GLY A 104 -1.03 -9.25 10.90
CA GLY A 104 -0.95 -9.95 9.60
C GLY A 104 -2.13 -10.88 9.30
N TYR A 105 -3.29 -10.69 9.93
CA TYR A 105 -4.49 -11.53 9.72
C TYR A 105 -5.65 -10.84 8.99
N ALA A 106 -5.47 -9.58 8.60
CA ALA A 106 -6.44 -8.80 7.84
C ALA A 106 -5.74 -7.83 6.88
N GLY A 107 -6.47 -7.36 5.87
CA GLY A 107 -5.95 -6.42 4.85
C GLY A 107 -6.92 -5.28 4.53
N GLY A 108 -7.88 -5.02 5.41
CA GLY A 108 -8.89 -3.99 5.24
C GLY A 108 -9.94 -4.02 6.35
N ILE A 109 -10.75 -2.94 6.42
CA ILE A 109 -11.67 -2.65 7.53
C ILE A 109 -12.57 -3.86 7.87
N ILE A 110 -13.24 -4.43 6.87
CA ILE A 110 -14.18 -5.54 7.07
C ILE A 110 -13.45 -6.80 7.55
N SER A 111 -12.32 -7.15 6.93
CA SER A 111 -11.52 -8.31 7.36
C SER A 111 -10.96 -8.16 8.77
N ALA A 112 -10.53 -6.95 9.15
CA ALA A 112 -10.02 -6.68 10.49
C ALA A 112 -11.12 -6.76 11.55
N ALA A 113 -12.32 -6.27 11.23
CA ALA A 113 -13.48 -6.39 12.11
C ALA A 113 -13.92 -7.85 12.31
N MET A 114 -13.96 -8.65 11.24
CA MET A 114 -14.27 -10.08 11.33
C MET A 114 -13.23 -10.84 12.15
N ASP A 115 -11.94 -10.56 11.92
CA ASP A 115 -10.87 -11.17 12.73
C ASP A 115 -11.00 -10.80 14.21
N GLY A 116 -11.28 -9.53 14.51
CA GLY A 116 -11.52 -9.04 15.86
C GLY A 116 -12.68 -9.74 16.56
N GLN A 117 -13.79 -9.98 15.87
CA GLN A 117 -14.91 -10.73 16.45
C GLN A 117 -14.55 -12.18 16.77
N ASN A 118 -13.78 -12.84 15.91
CA ASN A 118 -13.35 -14.22 16.14
C ASN A 118 -12.37 -14.30 17.32
N VAL A 119 -11.40 -13.39 17.38
CA VAL A 119 -10.46 -13.28 18.51
C VAL A 119 -11.19 -12.99 19.81
N ALA A 120 -12.15 -12.06 19.83
CA ALA A 120 -12.94 -11.76 21.02
C ALA A 120 -13.71 -12.99 21.54
N ARG A 121 -14.30 -13.80 20.65
CA ARG A 121 -14.95 -15.07 21.05
C ARG A 121 -13.94 -16.07 21.61
N ALA A 122 -12.74 -16.14 21.05
CA ALA A 122 -11.68 -17.03 21.55
C ALA A 122 -11.19 -16.63 22.94
N VAL A 123 -11.03 -15.32 23.20
CA VAL A 123 -10.71 -14.79 24.54
C VAL A 123 -11.78 -15.20 25.56
N VAL A 124 -13.07 -15.03 25.23
CA VAL A 124 -14.18 -15.45 26.11
C VAL A 124 -14.11 -16.96 26.42
N ARG A 125 -13.85 -17.80 25.40
CA ARG A 125 -13.70 -19.27 25.59
C ARG A 125 -12.52 -19.64 26.49
N ARG A 126 -11.43 -18.87 26.47
CA ARG A 126 -10.23 -19.11 27.30
C ARG A 126 -10.43 -18.70 28.77
N MET A 127 -11.32 -17.75 29.02
CA MET A 127 -11.63 -17.24 30.36
C MET A 127 -12.75 -18.00 31.07
N SER A 128 -13.51 -18.81 30.34
CA SER A 128 -14.57 -19.68 30.86
C SER A 128 -13.98 -21.01 31.33
#